data_AF-A0A5C8KS16-F1
#
_entry.id   AF-A0A5C8KS16-F1
#
_cell.length_a   1.000
_cell.length_b   1.000
_cell.length_c   1.000
_cell.angle_alpha   90.00
_cell.angle_beta   90.00
_cell.angle_gamma   90.00
#
_symmetry.space_group_name_H-M   'P 1'
#
loop_
_entity.id
_entity.type
_entity.pdbx_description
1 polymer ?
#
loop_
_entity_poly.entity_id
_entity_poly.type
_entity_poly.pdbx_seq_one_letter_code
_entity_poly.pdbx_strand_id
1 'polypeptide(L)'
;MERSRMDTAPRTWQQRPPALQMEWPGKAELDTAHWQLLLGDGPVLTAAIHDGHAMRPGLRRHLAVPAEERLREEDPLTGLLAATGDSQLHVRTSRFEVDLNRPRERAFPRGPEDTWGLRIWREFRPSRKSKPRWWFMTASTG
;
A
#
# COMPACT_ATOMS: atom_id res chain seq x y z
N MET A 1 39.95 -11.26 -23.99
CA MET A 1 38.50 -10.95 -24.09
C MET A 1 37.91 -11.17 -22.71
N GLU A 2 37.91 -10.10 -21.91
CA GLU A 2 37.63 -10.16 -20.47
C GLU A 2 36.13 -10.00 -20.26
N ARG A 3 35.50 -11.03 -19.66
CA ARG A 3 34.08 -11.00 -19.31
C ARG A 3 33.90 -10.10 -18.09
N SER A 4 33.46 -8.87 -18.33
CA SER A 4 33.05 -7.94 -17.28
C SER A 4 31.97 -8.61 -16.41
N ARG A 5 32.29 -8.83 -15.14
CA ARG A 5 31.34 -9.26 -14.12
C ARG A 5 30.37 -8.11 -13.90
N MET A 6 29.13 -8.26 -14.35
CA MET A 6 28.05 -7.38 -13.91
C MET A 6 27.88 -7.57 -12.41
N ASP A 7 28.14 -6.50 -11.68
CA ASP A 7 28.01 -6.41 -10.23
C ASP A 7 26.51 -6.47 -9.88
N THR A 8 26.03 -7.63 -9.46
CA THR A 8 24.65 -7.85 -9.02
C THR A 8 24.52 -7.46 -7.56
N ALA A 9 24.60 -6.16 -7.25
CA ALA A 9 24.08 -5.68 -5.98
C ALA A 9 22.54 -5.79 -6.03
N PRO A 10 21.88 -6.34 -4.99
CA PRO A 10 20.43 -6.47 -4.98
C PRO A 10 19.82 -5.06 -4.99
N ARG A 11 19.11 -4.70 -6.06
CA ARG A 11 18.26 -3.51 -6.07
C ARG A 11 17.21 -3.69 -4.98
N THR A 12 17.41 -3.05 -3.84
CA THR A 12 16.41 -3.01 -2.78
C THR A 12 15.22 -2.22 -3.29
N TRP A 13 14.11 -2.89 -3.60
CA TRP A 13 12.79 -2.33 -3.97
C TRP A 13 12.17 -1.37 -2.92
N GLN A 14 12.94 -1.00 -1.91
CA GLN A 14 12.56 -0.07 -0.85
C GLN A 14 12.92 1.39 -1.18
N GLN A 15 13.73 1.64 -2.20
CA GLN A 15 14.11 3.00 -2.59
C GLN A 15 13.19 3.53 -3.68
N ARG A 16 12.63 4.74 -3.46
CA ARG A 16 11.80 5.43 -4.45
C ARG A 16 12.62 5.61 -5.75
N PRO A 17 12.09 5.27 -6.93
CA PRO A 17 12.76 5.55 -8.20
C PRO A 17 13.08 7.06 -8.32
N PRO A 18 14.14 7.45 -9.05
CA PRO A 18 14.58 8.84 -9.15
C PRO A 18 13.49 9.84 -9.59
N ALA A 19 12.54 9.41 -10.41
CA ALA A 19 11.38 10.23 -10.81
C ALA A 19 10.46 10.62 -9.64
N LEU A 20 10.47 9.84 -8.55
CA LEU A 20 9.77 10.12 -7.29
C LEU A 20 10.66 10.82 -6.24
N GLN A 21 11.89 11.20 -6.62
CA GLN A 21 12.83 12.00 -5.81
C GLN A 21 12.83 13.48 -6.21
N MET A 22 11.92 13.90 -7.12
CA MET A 22 11.76 15.30 -7.50
C MET A 22 11.27 16.11 -6.30
N GLU A 23 11.88 17.28 -6.04
CA GLU A 23 11.39 18.18 -5.00
C GLU A 23 9.99 18.67 -5.37
N TRP A 24 9.01 18.27 -4.57
CA TRP A 24 7.62 18.70 -4.71
C TRP A 24 7.48 20.10 -4.10
N PRO A 25 7.08 21.15 -4.85
CA PRO A 25 6.98 22.52 -4.35
C PRO A 25 5.76 22.76 -3.43
N GLY A 26 5.18 21.69 -2.88
CA GLY A 26 3.96 21.73 -2.09
C GLY A 26 4.12 22.46 -0.76
N LYS A 27 2.97 22.79 -0.15
CA LYS A 27 2.91 23.52 1.11
C LYS A 27 3.24 22.67 2.32
N ALA A 28 2.90 21.40 2.27
CA ALA A 28 3.07 20.50 3.40
C ALA A 28 3.22 19.06 2.92
N GLU A 29 3.96 18.31 3.72
CA GLU A 29 4.12 16.87 3.59
C GLU A 29 3.78 16.22 4.92
N LEU A 30 2.88 15.24 4.87
CA LEU A 30 2.62 14.33 5.98
C LEU A 30 3.15 12.96 5.56
N ASP A 31 4.24 12.55 6.17
CA ASP A 31 4.90 11.29 5.84
C ASP A 31 4.81 10.28 6.99
N THR A 32 4.30 9.08 6.69
CA THR A 32 4.18 7.98 7.65
C THR A 32 4.73 6.68 7.08
N ALA A 33 4.90 5.67 7.93
CA ALA A 33 5.27 4.33 7.47
C ALA A 33 4.25 3.69 6.50
N HIS A 34 3.00 4.15 6.51
CA HIS A 34 1.89 3.52 5.78
C HIS A 34 1.44 4.27 4.53
N TRP A 35 1.58 5.60 4.55
CA TRP A 35 1.13 6.50 3.49
C TRP A 35 1.87 7.84 3.58
N GLN A 36 1.86 8.59 2.48
CA GLN A 36 2.35 9.95 2.36
C GLN A 36 1.25 10.81 1.74
N LEU A 37 1.05 12.01 2.28
CA LEU A 37 0.18 13.02 1.70
C LEU A 37 1.02 14.26 1.40
N LEU A 38 1.07 14.63 0.13
CA LEU A 38 1.66 15.87 -0.35
C LEU A 38 0.52 16.85 -0.61
N LEU A 39 0.56 18.02 0.02
CA LEU A 39 -0.46 19.05 -0.12
C LEU A 39 0.05 20.21 -0.97
N GLY A 40 -0.71 20.58 -1.99
CA GLY A 40 -0.52 21.81 -2.76
C GLY A 40 -1.75 22.71 -2.73
N ASP A 41 -1.80 23.68 -3.63
CA ASP A 41 -2.79 24.77 -3.61
C ASP A 41 -3.96 24.61 -4.58
N GLY A 42 -3.87 23.66 -5.49
CA GLY A 42 -4.90 23.45 -6.49
C GLY A 42 -5.99 22.46 -6.06
N PRO A 43 -7.08 22.41 -6.82
CA PRO A 43 -8.28 21.65 -6.46
C PRO A 43 -8.16 20.15 -6.74
N VAL A 44 -7.12 19.68 -7.43
CA VAL A 44 -7.02 18.29 -7.89
C VAL A 44 -6.25 17.44 -6.87
N LEU A 45 -6.95 16.49 -6.25
CA LEU A 45 -6.37 15.43 -5.44
C LEU A 45 -6.24 14.14 -6.26
N THR A 46 -5.03 13.60 -6.36
CA THR A 46 -4.76 12.27 -6.90
C THR A 46 -4.45 11.29 -5.78
N ALA A 47 -4.80 10.01 -5.97
CA ALA A 47 -4.57 8.99 -4.96
C ALA A 47 -4.10 7.67 -5.58
N ALA A 48 -2.87 7.28 -5.25
CA ALA A 48 -2.28 6.00 -5.60
C ALA A 48 -2.50 5.02 -4.44
N ILE A 49 -3.75 4.53 -4.31
CA ILE A 49 -4.19 3.77 -3.14
C ILE A 49 -3.73 2.31 -3.12
N HIS A 50 -3.27 1.78 -4.25
CA HIS A 50 -2.78 0.40 -4.42
C HIS A 50 -1.34 0.32 -4.94
N ASP A 51 -0.58 1.43 -4.91
CA ASP A 51 0.84 1.51 -5.33
C ASP A 51 1.78 0.74 -4.39
N GLY A 52 1.35 0.60 -3.14
CA GLY A 52 2.15 0.05 -2.07
C GLY A 52 2.21 -1.47 -2.02
N HIS A 53 3.38 -1.99 -1.65
CA HIS A 53 3.61 -3.42 -1.42
C HIS A 53 3.91 -3.75 0.06
N ALA A 54 3.99 -2.74 0.93
CA ALA A 54 4.44 -2.93 2.30
C ALA A 54 3.38 -3.65 3.14
N MET A 55 3.83 -4.60 3.95
CA MET A 55 2.99 -5.30 4.93
C MET A 55 3.66 -5.35 6.29
N ARG A 56 2.86 -5.25 7.35
CA ARG A 56 3.31 -5.42 8.74
C ARG A 56 4.02 -6.78 8.90
N PRO A 57 5.23 -6.82 9.48
CA PRO A 57 5.99 -8.07 9.62
C PRO A 57 5.19 -9.21 10.28
N GLY A 58 4.37 -8.88 11.29
CA GLY A 58 3.52 -9.86 11.98
C GLY A 58 2.42 -10.48 11.12
N LEU A 59 2.05 -9.85 9.99
CA LEU A 59 1.03 -10.37 9.06
C LEU A 59 1.65 -11.21 7.94
N ARG A 60 2.90 -10.94 7.55
CA ARG A 60 3.56 -11.65 6.43
C ARG A 60 3.59 -13.17 6.60
N ARG A 61 3.78 -13.65 7.84
CA ARG A 61 3.76 -15.10 8.15
C ARG A 61 2.40 -15.77 7.88
N HIS A 62 1.32 -14.99 7.84
CA HIS A 62 -0.04 -15.49 7.61
C HIS A 62 -0.44 -15.46 6.12
N LEU A 63 0.34 -14.79 5.25
CA LEU A 63 0.09 -14.76 3.81
C LEU A 63 0.14 -16.17 3.23
N ALA A 64 -0.86 -16.55 2.45
CA ALA A 64 -0.89 -17.78 1.66
C ALA A 64 -0.32 -17.57 0.25
N VAL A 65 -0.36 -16.33 -0.27
CA VAL A 65 0.16 -15.96 -1.59
C VAL A 65 1.57 -15.37 -1.50
N PRO A 66 2.46 -15.66 -2.46
CA PRO A 66 3.78 -15.05 -2.55
C PRO A 66 3.69 -13.60 -3.05
N ALA A 67 4.82 -12.87 -3.03
CA ALA A 67 4.86 -11.45 -3.37
C ALA A 67 4.48 -11.17 -4.83
N GLU A 68 4.92 -12.04 -5.74
CA GLU A 68 4.72 -11.91 -7.18
C GLU A 68 3.25 -12.02 -7.58
N GLU A 69 2.50 -12.87 -6.87
CA GLU A 69 1.06 -13.02 -7.09
C GLU A 69 0.30 -11.79 -6.60
N ARG A 70 0.75 -11.17 -5.50
CA ARG A 70 0.17 -9.92 -5.01
C ARG A 70 0.37 -8.75 -5.98
N LEU A 71 1.51 -8.69 -6.66
CA LEU A 71 1.80 -7.64 -7.65
C LEU A 71 0.87 -7.65 -8.86
N ARG A 72 0.06 -8.70 -9.07
CA ARG A 72 -0.96 -8.72 -10.13
C ARG A 72 -2.21 -7.93 -9.78
N GLU A 73 -2.48 -7.76 -8.48
CA GLU A 73 -3.66 -7.06 -7.96
C GLU A 73 -3.32 -5.73 -7.30
N GLU A 74 -2.06 -5.54 -6.90
CA GLU A 74 -1.53 -4.23 -6.57
C GLU A 74 -1.25 -3.46 -7.87
N ASP A 75 -1.25 -2.13 -7.78
CA ASP A 75 -1.08 -1.24 -8.94
C ASP A 75 0.27 -0.50 -8.85
N PRO A 76 1.41 -1.21 -8.92
CA PRO A 76 2.72 -0.59 -8.75
C PRO A 76 2.94 0.49 -9.81
N LEU A 77 3.60 1.57 -9.40
CA LEU A 77 3.92 2.75 -10.22
C LEU A 77 2.74 3.67 -10.49
N THR A 78 1.54 3.41 -9.95
CA THR A 78 0.44 4.39 -9.99
C THR A 78 0.79 5.67 -9.23
N GLY A 79 1.77 5.64 -8.33
CA GLY A 79 2.36 6.84 -7.73
C GLY A 79 2.95 7.81 -8.78
N LEU A 80 3.46 7.31 -9.92
CA LEU A 80 3.93 8.17 -11.01
C LEU A 80 2.78 8.93 -11.68
N LEU A 81 1.61 8.30 -11.78
CA LEU A 81 0.40 8.95 -12.32
C LEU A 81 -0.18 9.93 -11.31
N ALA A 82 -0.13 9.61 -10.01
CA ALA A 82 -0.57 10.52 -8.97
C ALA A 82 0.24 11.82 -8.94
N ALA A 83 1.46 11.85 -9.48
CA ALA A 83 2.27 13.05 -9.58
C ALA A 83 1.61 14.20 -10.39
N THR A 84 0.54 13.93 -11.16
CA THR A 84 -0.20 14.96 -11.91
C THR A 84 -1.16 15.80 -11.07
N GLY A 85 -1.41 15.42 -9.81
CA GLY A 85 -2.33 16.12 -8.91
C GLY A 85 -1.66 17.25 -8.13
N ASP A 86 -2.44 18.29 -7.81
CA ASP A 86 -2.00 19.40 -6.95
C ASP A 86 -1.80 18.95 -5.50
N SER A 87 -2.56 17.95 -5.06
CA SER A 87 -2.33 17.21 -3.83
C SER A 87 -2.31 15.72 -4.15
N GLN A 88 -1.50 14.96 -3.43
CA GLN A 88 -1.21 13.57 -3.78
C GLN A 88 -1.22 12.69 -2.54
N LEU A 89 -2.04 11.64 -2.56
CA LEU A 89 -2.01 10.55 -1.58
C LEU A 89 -1.29 9.34 -2.16
N HIS A 90 -0.18 8.95 -1.55
CA HIS A 90 0.57 7.75 -1.89
C HIS A 90 0.46 6.73 -0.78
N VAL A 91 -0.14 5.57 -1.05
CA VAL A 91 -0.30 4.51 -0.05
C VAL A 91 0.81 3.49 -0.21
N ARG A 92 1.63 3.32 0.84
CA ARG A 92 2.74 2.35 0.85
C ARG A 92 2.30 0.97 1.30
N THR A 93 1.20 0.91 2.05
CA THR A 93 0.63 -0.34 2.56
C THR A 93 -0.06 -1.11 1.44
N SER A 94 0.20 -2.40 1.37
CA SER A 94 -0.45 -3.31 0.42
C SER A 94 -1.97 -3.30 0.62
N ARG A 95 -2.70 -3.31 -0.50
CA ARG A 95 -4.16 -3.47 -0.51
C ARG A 95 -4.63 -4.75 0.19
N PHE A 96 -3.76 -5.76 0.26
CA PHE A 96 -4.05 -7.03 0.93
C PHE A 96 -4.02 -6.92 2.46
N GLU A 97 -3.41 -5.87 3.01
CA GLU A 97 -3.52 -5.56 4.42
C GLU A 97 -4.73 -4.66 4.70
N VAL A 98 -4.88 -3.58 3.92
CA VAL A 98 -6.03 -2.68 3.97
C VAL A 98 -6.31 -2.14 2.56
N ASP A 99 -7.47 -2.45 2.02
CA ASP A 99 -7.96 -1.93 0.73
C ASP A 99 -8.80 -0.65 0.96
N LEU A 100 -8.23 0.51 0.62
CA LEU A 100 -8.91 1.80 0.74
C LEU A 100 -9.99 2.03 -0.31
N ASN A 101 -10.08 1.20 -1.35
CA ASN A 101 -11.14 1.26 -2.36
C ASN A 101 -12.38 0.44 -1.95
N ARG A 102 -12.48 0.07 -0.67
CA ARG A 102 -13.58 -0.70 -0.10
C ARG A 102 -14.18 0.03 1.10
N PRO A 103 -15.48 -0.17 1.37
CA PRO A 103 -16.06 0.31 2.62
C PRO A 103 -15.34 -0.32 3.81
N ARG A 104 -15.35 0.36 4.95
CA ARG A 104 -14.57 0.00 6.14
C ARG A 104 -14.76 -1.46 6.57
N GLU A 105 -15.97 -1.98 6.47
CA GLU A 105 -16.35 -3.34 6.87
C GLU A 105 -15.71 -4.42 5.99
N ARG A 106 -15.25 -4.05 4.79
CA ARG A 106 -14.59 -4.90 3.79
C ARG A 106 -13.17 -4.44 3.43
N ALA A 107 -12.65 -3.39 4.06
CA ALA A 107 -11.31 -2.89 3.83
C ALA A 107 -10.22 -3.90 4.23
N PHE A 108 -10.52 -4.83 5.14
CA PHE A 108 -9.66 -5.97 5.41
C PHE A 108 -10.15 -7.18 4.59
N PRO A 109 -9.42 -7.62 3.55
CA PRO A 109 -9.85 -8.77 2.74
C PRO A 109 -9.78 -10.03 3.59
N ARG A 110 -10.93 -10.70 3.77
CA ARG A 110 -11.05 -11.89 4.63
C ARG A 110 -10.92 -13.19 3.84
N GLY A 111 -11.40 -13.18 2.61
CA GLY A 111 -11.42 -14.37 1.77
C GLY A 111 -11.37 -14.08 0.27
N PRO A 112 -11.40 -15.15 -0.54
CA PRO A 112 -11.38 -15.06 -2.00
C PRO A 112 -12.45 -14.16 -2.61
N GLU A 113 -13.59 -14.00 -1.94
CA GLU A 113 -14.70 -13.13 -2.31
C GLU A 113 -14.35 -11.63 -2.30
N ASP A 114 -13.31 -11.25 -1.56
CA ASP A 114 -12.81 -9.87 -1.50
C ASP A 114 -11.64 -9.64 -2.48
N THR A 115 -11.08 -10.70 -3.06
CA THR A 115 -9.76 -10.71 -3.71
C THR A 115 -9.73 -11.55 -4.97
N TRP A 116 -10.78 -11.46 -5.80
CA TRP A 116 -10.83 -12.08 -7.14
C TRP A 116 -10.49 -13.58 -7.16
N GLY A 117 -10.85 -14.32 -6.10
CA GLY A 117 -10.59 -15.75 -5.99
C GLY A 117 -9.26 -16.11 -5.30
N LEU A 118 -8.41 -15.13 -4.97
CA LEU A 118 -7.16 -15.37 -4.28
C LEU A 118 -7.37 -15.67 -2.79
N ARG A 119 -6.77 -16.75 -2.31
CA ARG A 119 -6.71 -16.99 -0.86
C ARG A 119 -5.50 -16.27 -0.28
N ILE A 120 -5.70 -15.04 0.21
CA ILE A 120 -4.61 -14.21 0.74
C ILE A 120 -4.03 -14.73 2.04
N TRP A 121 -4.85 -15.35 2.90
CA TRP A 121 -4.44 -15.79 4.24
C TRP A 121 -4.50 -17.33 4.38
N ARG A 122 -3.48 -17.95 4.99
CA ARG A 122 -3.43 -19.41 5.25
C ARG A 122 -4.48 -19.82 6.29
N GLU A 123 -4.31 -19.27 7.49
CA GLU A 123 -5.21 -19.39 8.63
C GLU A 123 -5.10 -18.08 9.42
N PHE A 124 -5.88 -17.09 9.02
CA PHE A 124 -6.01 -15.84 9.76
C PHE A 124 -7.38 -15.80 10.43
N ARG A 125 -7.43 -16.16 11.71
CA ARG A 125 -8.57 -15.85 12.58
C ARG A 125 -8.19 -14.64 13.42
N PRO A 126 -8.70 -13.43 13.14
CA PRO A 126 -8.54 -12.33 14.08
C PRO A 126 -9.24 -12.74 15.37
N SER A 127 -8.47 -13.04 16.43
CA SER A 127 -9.07 -13.37 17.72
C SER A 127 -9.83 -12.14 18.24
N ARG A 128 -10.98 -12.36 18.88
CA ARG A 128 -11.80 -11.27 19.47
C ARG A 128 -11.01 -10.41 20.49
N LYS A 129 -9.91 -10.95 21.04
CA LYS A 129 -8.98 -10.27 21.97
C LYS A 129 -7.84 -9.50 21.28
N SER A 130 -7.72 -9.62 19.96
CA SER A 130 -6.69 -8.94 19.14
C SER A 130 -7.27 -7.83 18.26
N LYS A 131 -8.43 -7.27 18.62
CA LYS A 131 -9.01 -6.12 17.94
C LYS A 131 -8.15 -4.88 18.22
N PRO A 132 -7.41 -4.31 17.24
CA PRO A 132 -6.77 -3.02 17.45
C PRO A 132 -7.84 -1.96 17.74
N ARG A 133 -7.52 -0.93 18.53
CA ARG A 133 -8.44 0.13 19.01
C ARG A 133 -9.31 0.75 17.91
N TRP A 134 -8.89 0.68 16.65
CA TRP A 134 -9.63 1.09 15.46
C TRP A 134 -10.90 0.27 15.14
N TRP A 135 -11.15 -0.85 15.81
CA TRP A 135 -12.35 -1.69 15.59
C TRP A 135 -13.65 -1.11 16.16
N PHE A 136 -13.60 -0.11 17.04
CA PHE A 136 -14.77 0.39 17.78
C PHE A 136 -15.25 1.79 17.37
N MET A 137 -14.68 2.41 16.34
CA MET A 137 -15.08 3.77 15.92
C MET A 137 -16.20 3.83 14.85
N THR A 138 -17.06 2.81 14.70
CA THR A 138 -18.38 2.96 14.02
C THR A 138 -19.36 1.99 14.65
N ALA A 139 -20.08 2.47 15.65
CA ALA A 139 -21.46 2.11 15.98
C ALA A 139 -21.89 2.90 17.22
N SER A 140 -21.94 4.22 17.10
CA SER A 140 -22.70 5.12 17.98
C SER A 140 -22.84 6.45 17.27
N THR A 141 -24.04 7.03 17.36
CA THR A 141 -24.64 8.13 16.56
C THR A 141 -25.20 7.65 15.23
N GLY A 142 -26.51 7.46 15.05
CA GLY A 142 -27.68 7.68 15.91
C GLY A 142 -28.91 7.18 15.17
#